data_AF-A0A2W4QR42-F1
#
_entry.id   AF-A0A2W4QR42-F1
#
_cell.length_a   1.000
_cell.length_b   1.000
_cell.length_c   1.000
_cell.angle_alpha   90.00
_cell.angle_beta   90.00
_cell.angle_gamma   90.00
#
_symmetry.space_group_name_H-M   'P 1'
#
loop_
_entity.id
_entity.type
_entity.pdbx_description
1 polymer ?
#
loop_
_entity_poly.entity_id
_entity_poly.type
_entity_poly.pdbx_seq_one_letter_code
_entity_poly.pdbx_strand_id
1 'polypeptide(L)'
;MARMSCTAAVLLIAAAVVATPGAQSQQGSQETTTPTAATLPPLFPEQQPPTEQELGVSVYPASVFLTSYDAGRGQRFYLYGATVGFDEMVAYYRTLLRDRGTTVYDRPRVHIFEIGRYNERTMAFPPSVTVKDYTWGGSPGYLNPVPGAQPERFPTVIQIVPAPQGAASR
;
A
#
# COMPACT_ATOMS: atom_id res chain seq x y z
N MET A 1 -38.53 3.57 53.28
CA MET A 1 -39.98 3.26 53.36
C MET A 1 -40.46 2.98 51.94
N ALA A 2 -40.65 1.71 51.60
CA ALA A 2 -41.95 1.07 51.32
C ALA A 2 -42.36 1.24 49.83
N ARG A 3 -42.05 0.24 48.99
CA ARG A 3 -42.98 -0.83 48.51
C ARG A 3 -43.95 -0.33 47.45
N MET A 4 -43.91 -0.89 46.24
CA MET A 4 -44.93 -1.85 45.78
C MET A 4 -44.65 -2.30 44.34
N SER A 5 -44.49 -3.61 44.14
CA SER A 5 -44.73 -4.27 42.86
C SER A 5 -46.22 -4.21 42.50
N CYS A 6 -46.54 -4.18 41.21
CA CYS A 6 -47.83 -4.67 40.73
C CYS A 6 -47.65 -5.40 39.40
N THR A 7 -48.28 -6.57 39.34
CA THR A 7 -48.10 -7.64 38.36
C THR A 7 -49.36 -7.75 37.49
N ALA A 8 -49.18 -8.23 36.26
CA ALA A 8 -50.13 -8.92 35.39
C ALA A 8 -51.25 -8.13 34.70
N ALA A 9 -51.33 -8.28 33.37
CA ALA A 9 -52.50 -8.86 32.70
C ALA A 9 -52.16 -9.21 31.25
N VAL A 10 -52.14 -10.52 30.97
CA VAL A 10 -52.19 -11.10 29.63
C VAL A 10 -53.65 -11.01 29.14
N LEU A 11 -53.88 -10.66 27.88
CA LEU A 11 -55.07 -11.12 27.17
C LEU A 11 -54.74 -11.47 25.71
N LEU A 12 -54.92 -12.75 25.42
CA LEU A 12 -54.91 -13.37 24.10
C LEU A 12 -56.10 -12.90 23.26
N ILE A 13 -55.89 -12.78 21.95
CA ILE A 13 -56.90 -13.20 20.97
C ILE A 13 -56.23 -14.16 19.99
N ALA A 14 -56.64 -15.41 20.11
CA ALA A 14 -56.42 -16.45 19.12
C ALA A 14 -57.54 -16.40 18.07
N ALA A 15 -57.20 -16.59 16.81
CA ALA A 15 -58.13 -17.06 15.79
C ALA A 15 -57.49 -18.27 15.12
N ALA A 16 -58.20 -19.38 15.24
CA ALA A 16 -57.75 -20.72 14.93
C ALA A 16 -57.92 -21.07 13.44
N VAL A 17 -57.01 -21.90 12.95
CA VAL A 17 -57.24 -22.79 11.81
C VAL A 17 -57.24 -24.22 12.36
N VAL A 18 -58.29 -24.98 12.02
CA VAL A 18 -58.61 -26.33 12.50
C VAL A 18 -57.83 -27.40 11.71
N ALA A 19 -57.04 -28.20 12.46
CA ALA A 19 -56.71 -29.65 12.44
C ALA A 19 -57.05 -30.54 11.19
N THR A 20 -56.37 -31.62 10.76
CA THR A 20 -55.31 -32.59 11.21
C THR A 20 -55.13 -33.66 10.08
N PRO A 21 -54.37 -34.77 10.17
CA PRO A 21 -52.98 -35.03 10.58
C PRO A 21 -52.18 -35.79 9.48
N GLY A 22 -50.85 -35.78 9.54
CA GLY A 22 -50.01 -36.62 8.71
C GLY A 22 -48.55 -36.55 9.14
N ALA A 23 -48.15 -37.44 10.03
CA ALA A 23 -46.78 -37.58 10.49
C ALA A 23 -45.91 -38.21 9.39
N GLN A 24 -44.79 -37.57 9.04
CA GLN A 24 -43.52 -38.27 8.83
C GLN A 24 -42.35 -37.28 8.76
N SER A 25 -41.42 -37.48 9.69
CA SER A 25 -40.13 -36.83 9.80
C SER A 25 -39.32 -36.96 8.51
N GLN A 26 -38.83 -35.85 7.95
CA GLN A 26 -37.59 -35.87 7.18
C GLN A 26 -36.68 -34.75 7.67
N GLN A 27 -35.66 -35.22 8.38
CA GLN A 27 -34.47 -34.50 8.78
C GLN A 27 -33.68 -34.20 7.50
N GLY A 28 -33.83 -32.99 6.98
CA GLY A 28 -33.00 -32.44 5.91
C GLY A 28 -32.27 -31.22 6.47
N SER A 29 -31.01 -31.39 6.80
CA SER A 29 -30.10 -30.30 7.15
C SER A 29 -30.16 -29.24 6.04
N GLN A 30 -30.72 -28.07 6.32
CA GLN A 30 -30.54 -26.92 5.46
C GLN A 30 -29.10 -26.45 5.64
N GLU A 31 -28.21 -26.97 4.79
CA GLU A 31 -26.93 -26.34 4.53
C GLU A 31 -27.20 -24.90 4.10
N THR A 32 -26.84 -23.98 5.00
CA THR A 32 -26.81 -22.56 4.71
C THR A 32 -25.71 -22.37 3.66
N THR A 33 -26.08 -22.31 2.38
CA THR A 33 -25.16 -21.88 1.33
C THR A 33 -24.90 -20.40 1.52
N THR A 34 -23.93 -20.11 2.38
CA THR A 34 -23.23 -18.83 2.38
C THR A 34 -22.83 -18.55 0.93
N PRO A 35 -23.20 -17.41 0.34
CA PRO A 35 -22.70 -17.07 -0.99
C PRO A 35 -21.17 -16.95 -0.86
N THR A 36 -20.47 -17.95 -1.39
CA THR A 36 -19.03 -17.87 -1.65
C THR A 36 -18.82 -16.62 -2.48
N ALA A 37 -18.31 -15.56 -1.85
CA ALA A 37 -17.77 -14.42 -2.57
C ALA A 37 -16.68 -14.99 -3.46
N ALA A 38 -16.90 -14.98 -4.78
CA ALA A 38 -15.87 -15.32 -5.73
C ALA A 38 -14.69 -14.37 -5.48
N THR A 39 -13.57 -14.91 -5.01
CA THR A 39 -12.30 -14.16 -4.95
C THR A 39 -11.98 -13.74 -6.37
N LEU A 40 -12.27 -12.48 -6.70
CA LEU A 40 -11.83 -11.89 -7.96
C LEU A 40 -10.30 -12.03 -8.02
N PRO A 41 -9.73 -12.46 -9.15
CA PRO A 41 -8.29 -12.46 -9.30
C PRO A 41 -7.76 -11.05 -9.00
N PRO A 42 -6.61 -10.93 -8.32
CA PRO A 42 -6.07 -9.62 -7.98
C PRO A 42 -5.94 -8.80 -9.26
N LEU A 43 -6.54 -7.59 -9.26
CA LEU A 43 -6.56 -6.70 -10.42
C LEU A 43 -5.15 -6.26 -10.86
N PHE A 44 -4.15 -6.49 -10.01
CA PHE A 44 -2.75 -6.23 -10.29
C PHE A 44 -1.91 -7.42 -9.80
N PRO A 45 -0.97 -7.93 -10.62
CA PRO A 45 -0.02 -8.93 -10.15
C PRO A 45 0.80 -8.36 -8.99
N GLU A 46 0.99 -9.16 -7.93
CA GLU A 46 1.90 -8.78 -6.86
C GLU A 46 3.31 -8.63 -7.43
N GLN A 47 3.87 -7.43 -7.32
CA GLN A 47 5.22 -7.12 -7.79
C GLN A 47 6.21 -7.40 -6.67
N GLN A 48 7.15 -8.31 -6.90
CA GLN A 48 8.23 -8.53 -5.95
C GLN A 48 9.18 -7.31 -5.95
N PRO A 49 9.58 -6.78 -4.79
CA PRO A 49 10.58 -5.73 -4.73
C PRO A 49 11.91 -6.25 -5.30
N PRO A 50 12.64 -5.43 -6.09
CA PRO A 50 13.99 -5.78 -6.51
C PRO A 50 14.93 -5.85 -5.30
N THR A 51 15.98 -6.63 -5.45
CA THR A 51 17.08 -6.71 -4.48
C THR A 51 17.92 -5.44 -4.50
N GLU A 52 18.63 -5.15 -3.40
CA GLU A 52 19.54 -4.00 -3.34
C GLU A 52 20.69 -4.11 -4.35
N GLN A 53 21.12 -5.34 -4.66
CA GLN A 53 22.12 -5.60 -5.70
C GLN A 53 21.61 -5.20 -7.09
N GLU A 54 20.33 -5.47 -7.40
CA GLU A 54 19.70 -5.05 -8.66
C GLU A 54 19.51 -3.53 -8.73
N LEU A 55 19.24 -2.89 -7.59
CA LEU A 55 19.10 -1.43 -7.52
C LEU A 55 20.43 -0.69 -7.60
N GLY A 56 21.52 -1.31 -7.12
CA GLY A 56 22.84 -0.69 -7.01
C GLY A 56 22.94 0.36 -5.90
N VAL A 57 21.92 0.47 -5.04
CA VAL A 57 21.86 1.38 -3.90
C VAL A 57 21.08 0.71 -2.78
N SER A 58 21.51 0.93 -1.52
CA SER A 58 20.74 0.45 -0.37
C SER A 58 19.41 1.19 -0.24
N VAL A 59 18.37 0.44 0.07
CA VAL A 59 17.03 0.96 0.30
C VAL A 59 16.90 1.31 1.78
N TYR A 60 16.17 2.38 2.09
CA TYR A 60 15.90 2.72 3.49
C TYR A 60 15.20 1.54 4.20
N PRO A 61 15.77 0.97 5.29
CA PRO A 61 15.32 -0.33 5.82
C PRO A 61 13.86 -0.38 6.28
N ALA A 62 13.32 0.72 6.78
CA ALA A 62 11.92 0.80 7.24
C ALA A 62 10.96 1.34 6.17
N SER A 63 11.38 1.31 4.90
CA SER A 63 10.50 1.66 3.78
C SER A 63 9.74 0.44 3.26
N VAL A 64 8.56 0.69 2.71
CA VAL A 64 7.66 -0.31 2.13
C VAL A 64 7.70 -0.17 0.62
N PHE A 65 7.95 -1.26 -0.10
CA PHE A 65 7.83 -1.26 -1.56
C PHE A 65 6.37 -1.01 -1.97
N LEU A 66 6.17 -0.05 -2.86
CA LEU A 66 4.84 0.37 -3.31
C LEU A 66 4.51 -0.24 -4.66
N THR A 67 5.38 -0.01 -5.65
CA THR A 67 5.17 -0.45 -7.03
C THR A 67 6.41 -0.20 -7.88
N SER A 68 6.39 -0.70 -9.11
CA SER A 68 7.37 -0.34 -10.14
C SER A 68 6.71 0.04 -11.47
N TYR A 69 7.29 1.02 -12.16
CA TYR A 69 6.86 1.48 -13.48
C TYR A 69 7.94 1.25 -14.52
N ASP A 70 7.54 0.90 -15.74
CA ASP A 70 8.45 0.90 -16.89
C ASP A 70 8.70 2.35 -17.32
N ALA A 71 9.97 2.77 -17.29
CA ALA A 71 10.41 4.11 -17.67
C ALA A 71 10.82 4.21 -19.16
N GLY A 72 10.65 3.11 -19.91
CA GLY A 72 11.15 2.94 -21.26
C GLY A 72 12.65 2.65 -21.29
N ARG A 73 13.15 2.26 -22.48
CA ARG A 73 14.58 2.01 -22.75
C ARG A 73 15.23 0.97 -21.82
N GLY A 74 14.45 -0.02 -21.37
CA GLY A 74 14.93 -1.06 -20.47
C GLY A 74 15.20 -0.58 -19.04
N GLN A 75 14.68 0.58 -18.65
CA GLN A 75 14.80 1.12 -17.31
C GLN A 75 13.45 1.08 -16.59
N ARG A 76 13.49 0.89 -15.28
CA ARG A 76 12.30 0.88 -14.42
C ARG A 76 12.47 1.84 -13.27
N PHE A 77 11.37 2.40 -12.80
CA PHE A 77 11.31 3.16 -11.56
C PHE A 77 10.73 2.28 -10.47
N TYR A 78 11.33 2.34 -9.28
CA TYR A 78 10.86 1.63 -8.11
C TYR A 78 10.48 2.64 -7.04
N LEU A 79 9.27 2.50 -6.50
CA LEU A 79 8.72 3.42 -5.50
C LEU A 79 8.68 2.72 -4.14
N TYR A 80 9.15 3.44 -3.13
CA TYR A 80 9.14 3.00 -1.73
C TYR A 80 8.53 4.09 -0.85
N GLY A 81 7.59 3.72 0.02
CA GLY A 81 6.99 4.60 1.00
C GLY A 81 7.74 4.54 2.32
N ALA A 82 7.99 5.67 2.96
CA ALA A 82 8.62 5.73 4.27
C ALA A 82 7.78 6.58 5.24
N THR A 83 7.78 6.18 6.52
CA THR A 83 7.08 6.88 7.61
C THR A 83 7.86 8.07 8.16
N VAL A 84 9.14 8.17 7.85
CA VAL A 84 9.99 9.29 8.27
C VAL A 84 9.79 10.52 7.39
N GLY A 85 10.08 11.68 7.96
CA GLY A 85 9.97 12.96 7.26
C GLY A 85 11.02 13.15 6.16
N PHE A 86 10.77 14.11 5.28
CA PHE A 86 11.63 14.42 4.14
C PHE A 86 13.08 14.75 4.54
N ASP A 87 13.29 15.59 5.55
CA ASP A 87 14.62 16.03 5.95
C ASP A 87 15.49 14.89 6.48
N GLU A 88 14.89 14.00 7.27
CA GLU A 88 15.55 12.81 7.78
C GLU A 88 15.92 11.86 6.63
N MET A 89 15.00 11.65 5.68
CA MET A 89 15.26 10.80 4.52
C MET A 89 16.38 11.36 3.63
N VAL A 90 16.40 12.68 3.42
CA VAL A 90 17.50 13.35 2.70
C VAL A 90 18.82 13.21 3.47
N ALA A 91 18.82 13.38 4.79
CA ALA A 91 20.02 13.21 5.61
C ALA A 91 20.57 11.77 5.57
N TYR A 92 19.67 10.77 5.57
CA TYR A 92 20.03 9.37 5.39
C TYR A 92 20.76 9.14 4.07
N TYR A 93 20.16 9.52 2.94
CA TYR A 93 20.77 9.29 1.62
C TYR A 93 22.04 10.12 1.40
N ARG A 94 22.13 11.33 1.98
CA ARG A 94 23.37 12.12 1.98
C ARG A 94 24.53 11.38 2.61
N THR A 95 24.27 10.73 3.75
CA THR A 95 25.29 9.98 4.49
C THR A 95 25.68 8.72 3.74
N LEU A 96 24.69 7.98 3.22
CA LEU A 96 24.89 6.75 2.48
C LEU A 96 25.67 6.96 1.17
N LEU A 97 25.22 7.92 0.35
CA LEU A 97 25.76 8.16 -0.99
C LEU A 97 27.01 9.06 -0.99
N ARG A 98 27.29 9.71 0.15
CA ARG A 98 28.34 10.75 0.26
C ARG A 98 28.16 11.87 -0.77
N ASP A 99 26.92 12.11 -1.16
CA ASP A 99 26.50 13.12 -2.12
C ASP A 99 25.56 14.11 -1.42
N ARG A 100 25.70 15.39 -1.74
CA ARG A 100 24.80 16.44 -1.24
C ARG A 100 23.44 16.40 -1.93
N GLY A 101 23.37 15.87 -3.14
CA GLY A 101 22.20 15.92 -4.02
C GLY A 101 21.76 17.35 -4.33
N THR A 102 20.64 17.48 -5.03
CA THR A 102 20.03 18.77 -5.41
C THR A 102 18.55 18.79 -5.03
N THR A 103 18.13 19.84 -4.32
CA THR A 103 16.70 20.13 -4.15
C THR A 103 16.21 20.79 -5.43
N VAL A 104 15.30 20.13 -6.14
CA VAL A 104 14.78 20.61 -7.44
C VAL A 104 13.45 21.36 -7.28
N TYR A 105 12.72 21.10 -6.20
CA TYR A 105 11.51 21.83 -5.84
C TYR A 105 11.46 22.05 -4.34
N ASP A 106 11.02 23.24 -3.92
CA ASP A 106 10.84 23.58 -2.50
C ASP A 106 9.40 23.37 -2.00
N ARG A 107 8.41 23.35 -2.91
CA ARG A 107 6.98 23.25 -2.58
C ARG A 107 6.19 22.58 -3.73
N PRO A 108 5.87 21.27 -3.65
CA PRO A 108 6.32 20.29 -2.65
C PRO A 108 7.83 20.04 -2.72
N ARG A 109 8.43 19.61 -1.61
CA ARG A 109 9.87 19.39 -1.56
C ARG A 109 10.27 18.14 -2.33
N VAL A 110 11.25 18.28 -3.22
CA VAL A 110 11.82 17.16 -3.98
C VAL A 110 13.34 17.31 -4.00
N HIS A 111 14.04 16.24 -3.58
CA HIS A 111 15.49 16.17 -3.58
C HIS A 111 15.97 15.00 -4.43
N ILE A 112 16.97 15.20 -5.27
CA ILE A 112 17.49 14.20 -6.19
C ILE A 112 18.98 13.99 -5.91
N PHE A 113 19.37 12.74 -5.77
CA PHE A 113 20.75 12.27 -5.79
C PHE A 113 21.00 11.58 -7.13
N GLU A 114 21.95 12.08 -7.92
CA GLU A 114 22.36 11.44 -9.17
C GLU A 114 23.54 10.50 -8.89
N ILE A 115 23.28 9.20 -8.84
CA ILE A 115 24.26 8.19 -8.43
C ILE A 115 25.06 7.62 -9.61
N GLY A 116 24.70 7.97 -10.84
CA GLY A 116 25.37 7.51 -12.04
C GLY A 116 25.31 8.53 -13.17
N ARG A 117 26.06 8.27 -14.24
CA ARG A 117 26.10 9.14 -15.42
C ARG A 117 24.91 8.90 -16.33
N TYR A 118 24.46 9.98 -16.97
CA TYR A 118 23.55 9.91 -18.10
C TYR A 118 24.17 9.07 -19.24
N ASN A 119 23.35 8.24 -19.87
CA ASN A 119 23.77 7.45 -21.02
C ASN A 119 23.24 8.10 -22.30
N GLU A 120 24.10 8.82 -23.01
CA GLU A 120 23.74 9.54 -24.25
C GLU A 120 23.33 8.58 -25.38
N ARG A 121 23.88 7.37 -25.43
CA ARG A 121 23.56 6.39 -26.47
C ARG A 121 22.15 5.84 -26.33
N THR A 122 21.73 5.56 -25.10
CA THR A 122 20.39 5.01 -24.84
C THR A 122 19.37 6.10 -24.55
N MET A 123 19.82 7.32 -24.23
CA MET A 123 18.99 8.42 -23.73
C MET A 123 18.16 8.00 -22.50
N ALA A 124 18.68 7.07 -21.69
CA ALA A 124 18.04 6.58 -20.47
C ALA A 124 18.15 7.62 -19.34
N PHE A 125 17.22 7.60 -18.39
CA PHE A 125 17.33 8.50 -17.23
C PHE A 125 18.61 8.19 -16.45
N PRO A 126 19.29 9.21 -15.91
CA PRO A 126 20.45 8.98 -15.08
C PRO A 126 20.05 8.15 -13.85
N PRO A 127 20.89 7.19 -13.43
CA PRO A 127 20.67 6.45 -12.20
C PRO A 127 20.56 7.43 -11.03
N SER A 128 19.49 7.32 -10.25
CA SER A 128 19.16 8.34 -9.25
C SER A 128 18.31 7.82 -8.11
N VAL A 129 18.40 8.50 -6.97
CA VAL A 129 17.48 8.38 -5.85
C VAL A 129 16.77 9.72 -5.68
N THR A 130 15.45 9.72 -5.80
CA THR A 130 14.63 10.92 -5.61
C THR A 130 13.78 10.77 -4.36
N VAL A 131 13.89 11.72 -3.44
CA VAL A 131 13.07 11.83 -2.23
C VAL A 131 12.01 12.89 -2.48
N LYS A 132 10.75 12.55 -2.22
CA LYS A 132 9.58 13.43 -2.44
C LYS A 132 8.78 13.56 -1.16
N ASP A 133 8.45 14.78 -0.79
CA ASP A 133 7.53 15.11 0.31
C ASP A 133 6.08 15.09 -0.20
N TYR A 134 5.26 14.22 0.40
CA TYR A 134 3.84 14.08 0.10
C TYR A 134 2.93 14.69 1.17
N THR A 135 3.49 15.37 2.17
CA THR A 135 2.74 16.06 3.23
C THR A 135 2.42 17.52 2.90
N TRP A 136 3.00 18.05 1.82
CA TRP A 136 2.79 19.41 1.38
C TRP A 136 1.31 19.73 1.13
N GLY A 137 0.89 20.95 1.46
CA GLY A 137 -0.49 21.41 1.27
C GLY A 137 -1.51 20.80 2.25
N GLY A 138 -1.04 20.21 3.36
CA GLY A 138 -1.90 19.54 4.34
C GLY A 138 -2.32 18.12 3.94
N SER A 139 -1.68 17.56 2.90
CA SER A 139 -1.88 16.18 2.51
C SER A 139 -1.43 15.24 3.64
N PRO A 140 -2.19 14.18 3.95
CA PRO A 140 -1.79 13.19 4.95
C PRO A 140 -0.70 12.23 4.45
N GLY A 141 -0.25 12.36 3.20
CA GLY A 141 0.82 11.55 2.59
C GLY A 141 0.35 10.70 1.40
N TYR A 142 1.29 9.98 0.80
CA TYR A 142 1.07 9.04 -0.29
C TYR A 142 0.32 7.81 0.19
N LEU A 143 -0.73 7.39 -0.51
CA LEU A 143 -1.57 6.26 -0.11
C LEU A 143 -0.84 4.92 -0.25
N ASN A 144 -0.99 4.05 0.75
CA ASN A 144 -0.57 2.66 0.63
C ASN A 144 -1.45 1.92 -0.39
N PRO A 145 -0.87 1.31 -1.44
CA PRO A 145 -1.65 0.64 -2.48
C PRO A 145 -2.36 -0.61 -1.97
N VAL A 146 -1.95 -1.18 -0.83
CA VAL A 146 -2.59 -2.34 -0.22
C VAL A 146 -3.75 -1.87 0.68
N PRO A 147 -5.01 -2.21 0.36
CA PRO A 147 -6.16 -1.77 1.14
C PRO A 147 -6.09 -2.24 2.60
N GLY A 148 -6.28 -1.31 3.55
CA GLY A 148 -6.27 -1.60 4.98
C GLY A 148 -4.88 -1.89 5.58
N ALA A 149 -3.81 -1.83 4.78
CA ALA A 149 -2.44 -2.00 5.28
C ALA A 149 -2.01 -0.82 6.15
N GLN A 150 -1.06 -1.08 7.05
CA GLN A 150 -0.43 -0.07 7.88
C GLN A 150 1.04 0.15 7.50
N PRO A 151 1.52 1.40 7.44
CA PRO A 151 0.74 2.63 7.58
C PRO A 151 -0.21 2.84 6.38
N GLU A 152 -1.37 3.46 6.60
CA GLU A 152 -2.29 3.82 5.51
C GLU A 152 -1.62 4.78 4.52
N ARG A 153 -0.72 5.64 5.01
CA ARG A 153 -0.07 6.69 4.21
C ARG A 153 1.39 6.88 4.59
N PHE A 154 2.16 7.30 3.59
CA PHE A 154 3.58 7.59 3.70
C PHE A 154 3.82 9.08 3.50
N PRO A 155 4.36 9.81 4.49
CA PRO A 155 4.72 11.22 4.32
C PRO A 155 5.80 11.42 3.25
N THR A 156 6.69 10.44 3.07
CA THR A 156 7.80 10.51 2.13
C THR A 156 7.75 9.32 1.17
N VAL A 157 8.02 9.56 -0.11
CA VAL A 157 8.25 8.49 -1.10
C VAL A 157 9.65 8.64 -1.68
N ILE A 158 10.31 7.50 -1.80
CA ILE A 158 11.61 7.33 -2.43
C ILE A 158 11.36 6.71 -3.80
N GLN A 159 11.86 7.36 -4.85
CA GLN A 159 11.87 6.83 -6.20
C GLN A 159 13.30 6.49 -6.58
N ILE A 160 13.55 5.24 -6.91
CA ILE A 160 14.87 4.75 -7.31
C ILE A 160 14.86 4.42 -8.79
N VAL A 161 15.87 4.95 -9.49
CA VAL A 161 16.19 4.65 -10.87
C VAL A 161 17.54 3.93 -10.88
N PRO A 162 17.57 2.61 -11.13
CA PRO A 162 18.82 1.88 -11.15
C PRO A 162 19.63 2.18 -12.41
N ALA A 163 20.89 1.75 -12.39
CA ALA A 163 21.71 1.67 -13.59
C ALA A 163 21.01 0.82 -14.66
N PRO A 164 20.99 1.25 -15.94
CA PRO A 164 20.47 0.42 -17.02
C PRO A 164 21.18 -0.94 -17.04
N GLN A 165 20.41 -2.02 -17.19
CA GLN A 165 20.98 -3.37 -17.31
C GLN A 165 21.90 -3.41 -18.55
N GLY A 166 23.17 -3.77 -18.34
CA GLY A 166 24.23 -3.71 -19.35
C GLY A 166 25.22 -2.54 -19.22
N ALA A 167 25.03 -1.63 -18.25
CA ALA A 167 26.03 -0.61 -17.90
C ALA A 167 27.11 -1.14 -16.94
N ALA A 168 26.85 -2.25 -16.24
CA ALA A 168 27.79 -2.92 -15.34
C ALA A 168 28.75 -3.85 -16.11
N SER A 169 29.61 -3.29 -16.96
CA SER A 169 30.83 -3.93 -17.47
C SER A 169 31.55 -2.98 -18.44
N ARG A 170 32.24 -1.98 -17.89
CA ARG A 170 33.41 -1.42 -18.57
C ARG A 170 34.33 -0.69 -17.60
#